data_AF-A0A7S2D2Q6-F1
#
_entry.id   AF-A0A7S2D2Q6-F1
#
_cell.length_a   1.000
_cell.length_b   1.000
_cell.length_c   1.000
_cell.angle_alpha   90.00
_cell.angle_beta   90.00
_cell.angle_gamma   90.00
#
_symmetry.space_group_name_H-M   'P 1'
#
loop_
_entity.id
_entity.type
_entity.pdbx_description
1 polymer ?
#
loop_
_entity_poly.entity_id
_entity_poly.type
_entity_poly.pdbx_seq_one_letter_code
_entity_poly.pdbx_strand_id
1 'polypeptide(L)'
;PADLGERYNGRSLLALGVRAESACAPGGALDRLMNVVVAQGGSACSGEMGPCKGFPRSLQKAEEDYGGDYSLINDAARCTIIVPSAAVLVQCLRWLLTTASTAQEAELPKFEPKLIKDRQSASFNPESEEMCRYT
;
A
#
# COMPACT_ATOMS: atom_id res chain seq x y z
N PRO A 1 -18.07 -22.34 0.99
CA PRO A 1 -17.19 -21.99 -0.14
C PRO A 1 -17.76 -20.76 -0.88
N ALA A 2 -17.16 -19.58 -0.67
CA ALA A 2 -17.50 -18.42 -1.49
C ALA A 2 -17.16 -18.75 -2.94
N ASP A 3 -18.15 -18.59 -3.82
CA ASP A 3 -18.13 -19.02 -5.20
C ASP A 3 -16.88 -18.51 -5.92
N LEU A 4 -16.05 -19.42 -6.42
CA LEU A 4 -14.83 -19.07 -7.16
C LEU A 4 -15.18 -18.14 -8.33
N GLY A 5 -16.37 -18.32 -8.95
CA GLY A 5 -16.85 -17.47 -10.04
C GLY A 5 -16.98 -15.98 -9.70
N GLU A 6 -17.11 -15.59 -8.42
CA GLU A 6 -17.16 -14.18 -8.05
C GLU A 6 -15.78 -13.50 -8.02
N ARG A 7 -14.71 -14.24 -7.72
CA ARG A 7 -13.34 -13.69 -7.58
C ARG A 7 -12.69 -13.36 -8.91
N TYR A 8 -13.09 -14.07 -9.97
CA TYR A 8 -12.55 -13.95 -11.33
C TYR A 8 -13.44 -13.15 -12.29
N ASN A 9 -14.49 -12.48 -11.81
CA ASN A 9 -15.41 -11.74 -12.70
C ASN A 9 -15.07 -10.24 -12.81
N GLY A 10 -15.50 -9.64 -13.93
CA GLY A 10 -15.27 -8.21 -14.18
C GLY A 10 -15.88 -7.27 -13.14
N ARG A 11 -16.85 -7.72 -12.32
CA ARG A 11 -17.41 -6.90 -11.23
C ARG A 11 -16.40 -6.73 -10.10
N SER A 12 -15.63 -7.78 -9.77
CA SER A 12 -14.54 -7.71 -8.79
C SER A 12 -13.44 -6.75 -9.25
N LEU A 13 -13.12 -6.74 -10.55
CA LEU A 13 -12.17 -5.81 -11.14
C LEU A 13 -12.69 -4.35 -11.11
N LEU A 14 -13.96 -4.11 -11.44
CA LEU A 14 -14.60 -2.79 -11.32
C LEU A 14 -14.62 -2.30 -9.87
N ALA A 15 -15.01 -3.16 -8.93
CA ALA A 15 -15.05 -2.83 -7.50
C ALA A 15 -13.64 -2.53 -6.96
N LEU A 16 -12.61 -3.20 -7.45
CA LEU A 16 -11.21 -2.85 -7.15
C LEU A 16 -10.88 -1.45 -7.66
N GLY A 17 -11.22 -1.13 -8.91
CA GLY A 17 -10.99 0.19 -9.51
C GLY A 17 -11.65 1.32 -8.73
N VAL A 18 -12.95 1.19 -8.44
CA VAL A 18 -13.71 2.20 -7.69
C VAL A 18 -13.14 2.41 -6.29
N ARG A 19 -12.76 1.32 -5.58
CA ARG A 19 -12.12 1.42 -4.27
C ARG A 19 -10.77 2.10 -4.35
N ALA A 20 -9.97 1.80 -5.37
CA ALA A 20 -8.66 2.41 -5.57
C ALA A 20 -8.79 3.92 -5.83
N GLU A 21 -9.68 4.32 -6.74
CA GLU A 21 -9.97 5.74 -7.01
C GLU A 21 -10.49 6.47 -5.78
N SER A 22 -11.42 5.88 -5.04
CA SER A 22 -11.97 6.47 -3.81
C SER A 22 -10.90 6.62 -2.71
N ALA A 23 -9.96 5.67 -2.62
CA ALA A 23 -8.86 5.73 -1.67
C ALA A 23 -7.86 6.85 -2.02
N CYS A 24 -7.59 7.06 -3.32
CA CYS A 24 -6.64 8.04 -3.83
C CYS A 24 -7.22 9.46 -4.00
N ALA A 25 -8.55 9.61 -4.01
CA ALA A 25 -9.20 10.91 -4.12
C ALA A 25 -8.77 11.85 -2.97
N PRO A 26 -8.83 13.18 -3.16
CA PRO A 26 -8.55 14.13 -2.09
C PRO A 26 -9.42 13.86 -0.85
N GLY A 27 -8.79 13.74 0.32
CA GLY A 27 -9.44 13.35 1.55
C GLY A 27 -9.83 11.87 1.62
N GLY A 28 -9.45 11.04 0.65
CA GLY A 28 -9.61 9.59 0.65
C GLY A 28 -8.71 8.91 1.68
N ALA A 29 -8.90 7.61 1.89
CA ALA A 29 -8.18 6.89 2.94
C ALA A 29 -6.65 6.90 2.74
N LEU A 30 -6.18 6.72 1.52
CA LEU A 30 -4.74 6.70 1.22
C LEU A 30 -4.14 8.10 1.26
N ASP A 31 -4.87 9.11 0.76
CA ASP A 31 -4.47 10.52 0.83
C ASP A 31 -4.34 11.00 2.28
N ARG A 32 -5.33 10.73 3.13
CA ARG A 32 -5.25 11.07 4.56
C ARG A 32 -4.07 10.40 5.24
N LEU A 33 -3.86 9.10 4.99
CA LEU A 33 -2.73 8.37 5.58
C LEU A 33 -1.40 8.96 5.14
N MET A 34 -1.22 9.24 3.83
CA MET A 34 -0.02 9.86 3.29
C MET A 34 0.26 11.21 3.96
N ASN A 35 -0.75 12.08 4.03
CA ASN A 35 -0.61 13.43 4.60
C ASN A 35 -0.21 13.39 6.08
N VAL A 36 -0.77 12.46 6.86
CA VAL A 36 -0.36 12.30 8.26
C VAL A 36 1.07 11.81 8.37
N VAL A 37 1.48 10.80 7.59
CA VAL A 37 2.88 10.31 7.63
C VAL A 37 3.87 11.39 7.22
N VAL A 38 3.56 12.18 6.18
CA VAL A 38 4.38 13.32 5.76
C VAL A 38 4.52 14.33 6.90
N ALA A 39 3.43 14.63 7.61
CA ALA A 39 3.48 15.52 8.78
C ALA A 39 4.37 14.96 9.91
N GLN A 40 4.36 13.64 10.14
CA GLN A 40 5.23 13.00 11.13
C GLN A 40 6.71 13.09 10.74
N GLY A 41 7.02 13.03 9.45
CA GLY A 41 8.39 13.14 8.94
C GLY A 41 8.93 14.59 8.86
N GLY A 42 8.06 15.59 9.08
CA GLY A 42 8.43 17.00 9.09
C GLY A 42 8.47 17.66 7.71
N SER A 43 8.83 18.95 7.69
CA SER A 43 8.69 19.84 6.52
C SER A 43 9.51 19.46 5.27
N ALA A 44 10.52 18.61 5.43
CA ALA A 44 11.33 18.12 4.32
C ALA A 44 10.81 16.80 3.72
N CYS A 45 9.73 16.23 4.27
CA CYS A 45 9.03 15.10 3.66
C CYS A 45 8.00 15.58 2.64
N SER A 46 7.80 14.80 1.61
CA SER A 46 6.73 15.02 0.64
C SER A 46 6.01 13.71 0.31
N GLY A 47 4.77 13.83 -0.11
CA GLY A 47 3.93 12.72 -0.53
C GLY A 47 3.48 12.92 -1.97
N GLU A 48 3.52 11.87 -2.76
CA GLU A 48 3.04 11.86 -4.14
C GLU A 48 2.03 10.73 -4.33
N MET A 49 0.82 11.08 -4.76
CA MET A 49 -0.18 10.09 -5.14
C MET A 49 0.17 9.54 -6.52
N GLY A 50 0.36 8.22 -6.60
CA GLY A 50 0.53 7.55 -7.88
C GLY A 50 -0.82 7.41 -8.59
N PRO A 51 -0.84 7.34 -9.94
CA PRO A 51 -2.07 7.03 -10.64
C PRO A 51 -2.57 5.65 -10.21
N CYS A 52 -3.88 5.53 -10.00
CA CYS A 52 -4.53 4.24 -9.82
C CYS A 52 -4.20 3.34 -11.01
N LYS A 53 -4.02 2.06 -10.73
CA LYS A 53 -3.70 1.10 -11.78
C LYS A 53 -4.90 0.90 -12.71
N GLY A 54 -4.70 1.22 -13.99
CA GLY A 54 -5.74 1.03 -15.01
C GLY A 54 -6.14 -0.43 -15.18
N PHE A 55 -7.39 -0.66 -15.59
CA PHE A 55 -7.96 -2.00 -15.76
C PHE A 55 -7.10 -2.96 -16.59
N PRO A 56 -6.51 -2.59 -17.74
CA PRO A 56 -5.69 -3.51 -18.52
C PRO A 56 -4.47 -4.02 -17.76
N ARG A 57 -3.81 -3.15 -16.99
CA ARG A 57 -2.61 -3.53 -16.23
C ARG A 57 -2.97 -4.33 -14.98
N SER A 58 -4.12 -4.04 -14.36
CA SER A 58 -4.66 -4.83 -13.25
C SER A 58 -5.02 -6.24 -13.70
N LEU A 59 -5.67 -6.37 -14.87
CA LEU A 59 -5.98 -7.66 -15.49
C LEU A 59 -4.72 -8.48 -15.75
N GLN A 60 -3.77 -7.90 -16.49
CA GLN A 60 -2.51 -8.56 -16.81
C GLN A 60 -1.77 -9.03 -15.55
N LYS A 61 -1.67 -8.17 -14.51
CA LYS A 61 -1.00 -8.54 -13.26
C LYS A 61 -1.72 -9.66 -12.52
N ALA A 62 -3.06 -9.67 -12.51
CA ALA A 62 -3.81 -10.76 -11.90
C ALA A 62 -3.56 -12.10 -12.60
N GLU A 63 -3.57 -12.10 -13.94
CA GLU A 63 -3.31 -13.28 -14.74
C GLU A 63 -1.87 -13.81 -14.53
N GLU A 64 -0.88 -12.91 -14.57
CA GLU A 64 0.55 -13.25 -14.44
C GLU A 64 0.94 -13.66 -13.01
N ASP A 65 0.51 -12.89 -11.99
CA ASP A 65 1.03 -13.03 -10.62
C ASP A 65 0.09 -13.78 -9.67
N TYR A 66 -1.22 -13.82 -9.98
CA TYR A 66 -2.26 -14.23 -9.02
C TYR A 66 -3.24 -15.27 -9.57
N GLY A 67 -2.94 -15.90 -10.71
CA GLY A 67 -3.80 -16.92 -11.33
C GLY A 67 -5.20 -16.41 -11.69
N GLY A 68 -5.31 -15.12 -12.01
CA GLY A 68 -6.55 -14.43 -12.35
C GLY A 68 -7.33 -13.86 -11.15
N ASP A 69 -6.91 -14.07 -9.90
CA ASP A 69 -7.63 -13.56 -8.72
C ASP A 69 -7.36 -12.06 -8.51
N TYR A 70 -8.31 -11.22 -8.93
CA TYR A 70 -8.21 -9.76 -8.81
C TYR A 70 -8.21 -9.27 -7.35
N SER A 71 -8.71 -10.07 -6.40
CA SER A 71 -8.77 -9.68 -4.99
C SER A 71 -7.38 -9.60 -4.34
N LEU A 72 -6.36 -10.17 -4.98
CA LEU A 72 -4.98 -10.20 -4.51
C LEU A 72 -4.15 -9.00 -4.99
N ILE A 73 -4.68 -8.16 -5.89
CA ILE A 73 -4.01 -6.94 -6.32
C ILE A 73 -3.96 -5.94 -5.15
N ASN A 74 -2.76 -5.69 -4.66
CA ASN A 74 -2.50 -4.82 -3.50
C ASN A 74 -1.96 -3.43 -3.87
N ASP A 75 -1.65 -3.21 -5.14
CA ASP A 75 -1.05 -1.99 -5.66
C ASP A 75 -1.95 -1.30 -6.70
N ALA A 76 -3.27 -1.49 -6.57
CA ALA A 76 -4.27 -0.78 -7.37
C ALA A 76 -4.34 0.71 -7.02
N ALA A 77 -4.17 1.04 -5.72
CA ALA A 77 -3.97 2.39 -5.19
C ALA A 77 -2.59 2.45 -4.52
N ARG A 78 -1.84 3.53 -4.75
CA ARG A 78 -0.48 3.69 -4.24
C ARG A 78 -0.12 5.16 -4.03
N CYS A 79 0.70 5.41 -3.03
CA CYS A 79 1.39 6.68 -2.83
C CYS A 79 2.88 6.41 -2.61
N THR A 80 3.69 7.42 -2.90
CA THR A 80 5.11 7.44 -2.59
C THR A 80 5.34 8.51 -1.54
N ILE A 81 6.10 8.18 -0.50
CA ILE A 81 6.54 9.15 0.51
C ILE A 81 8.04 9.33 0.34
N ILE A 82 8.45 10.55 0.07
CA ILE A 82 9.85 10.94 -0.09
C ILE A 82 10.29 11.54 1.24
N VAL A 83 11.39 11.02 1.77
CA VAL A 83 11.94 11.42 3.07
C VAL A 83 13.39 11.85 2.89
N PRO A 84 13.88 12.83 3.67
CA PRO A 84 15.20 13.43 3.46
C PRO A 84 16.36 12.57 3.99
N SER A 85 16.07 11.55 4.81
CA SER A 85 17.11 10.69 5.40
C SER A 85 16.56 9.34 5.86
N ALA A 86 17.45 8.38 6.07
CA ALA A 86 17.11 7.08 6.64
C ALA A 86 16.54 7.18 8.06
N ALA A 87 16.99 8.16 8.87
CA ALA A 87 16.44 8.37 10.20
C ALA A 87 14.94 8.75 10.15
N VAL A 88 14.57 9.62 9.21
CA VAL A 88 13.17 10.02 9.00
C VAL A 88 12.36 8.87 8.41
N LEU A 89 12.94 8.05 7.51
CA LEU A 89 12.29 6.83 7.04
C LEU A 89 11.89 5.91 8.20
N VAL A 90 12.84 5.63 9.11
CA VAL A 90 12.59 4.76 10.27
C VAL A 90 11.53 5.35 11.20
N GLN A 91 11.51 6.67 11.39
CA GLN A 91 10.48 7.35 12.17
C GLN A 91 9.08 7.19 11.55
N CYS A 92 8.95 7.46 10.25
CA CYS A 92 7.69 7.31 9.51
C CYS A 92 7.19 5.86 9.53
N LEU A 93 8.08 4.90 9.30
CA LEU A 93 7.75 3.48 9.37
C LEU A 93 7.32 3.06 10.77
N ARG A 94 8.02 3.50 11.82
CA ARG A 94 7.64 3.22 13.21
C ARG A 94 6.23 3.74 13.48
N TRP A 95 5.95 4.99 13.11
CA TRP A 95 4.63 5.58 13.31
C TRP A 95 3.52 4.81 12.55
N LEU A 96 3.78 4.41 11.31
CA LEU A 96 2.86 3.59 10.51
C LEU A 96 2.57 2.23 11.18
N LEU A 97 3.62 1.56 11.63
CA LEU A 97 3.53 0.19 12.17
C LEU A 97 3.02 0.14 13.61
N THR A 98 3.06 1.24 14.37
CA THR A 98 2.54 1.31 15.74
C THR A 98 1.26 2.11 15.84
N THR A 99 1.32 3.41 15.53
CA THR A 99 0.25 4.36 15.86
C THR A 99 -0.91 4.23 14.88
N ALA A 100 -0.59 4.15 13.59
CA ALA A 100 -1.59 4.08 12.55
C ALA A 100 -2.23 2.68 12.42
N SER A 101 -1.48 1.62 12.75
CA SER A 101 -1.98 0.24 12.77
C SER A 101 -2.86 -0.06 14.00
N THR A 102 -2.55 0.52 15.17
CA THR A 102 -3.34 0.35 16.40
C THR A 102 -4.50 1.34 16.55
N ALA A 103 -4.57 2.34 15.66
CA ALA A 103 -5.64 3.32 15.50
C ALA A 103 -6.38 3.69 16.80
N GLN A 104 -5.69 4.44 17.68
CA GLN A 104 -6.32 5.17 18.78
C GLN A 104 -6.89 6.54 18.35
N GLU A 105 -6.55 7.03 17.16
CA GLU A 105 -7.12 8.27 16.60
C GLU A 105 -8.36 7.94 15.77
N ALA A 106 -9.53 8.43 16.21
CA ALA A 106 -10.84 8.09 15.66
C ALA A 106 -11.06 8.47 14.18
N GLU A 107 -10.16 9.24 13.58
CA GLU A 107 -10.29 9.79 12.22
C GLU A 107 -9.37 9.14 11.18
N LEU A 108 -8.39 8.32 11.62
CA LEU A 108 -7.49 7.65 10.69
C LEU A 108 -8.11 6.37 10.13
N PRO A 109 -7.95 6.12 8.81
CA PRO A 109 -8.37 4.86 8.23
C PRO A 109 -7.53 3.73 8.81
N LYS A 110 -8.19 2.74 9.41
CA LYS A 110 -7.54 1.53 9.89
C LYS A 110 -6.90 0.81 8.71
N PHE A 111 -5.65 0.39 8.87
CA PHE A 111 -4.99 -0.49 7.92
C PHE A 111 -4.17 -1.55 8.67
N GLU A 112 -3.94 -2.66 7.98
CA GLU A 112 -3.13 -3.76 8.46
C GLU A 112 -1.92 -3.90 7.53
N PRO A 113 -0.68 -3.79 8.05
CA PRO A 113 0.51 -4.07 7.26
C PRO A 113 0.51 -5.54 6.83
N LYS A 114 0.32 -5.80 5.54
CA LYS A 114 0.35 -7.18 5.00
C LYS A 114 1.73 -7.63 4.54
N LEU A 115 2.53 -6.69 4.05
CA LEU A 115 3.82 -7.00 3.44
C LEU A 115 4.73 -5.78 3.48
N ILE A 116 5.95 -5.98 3.98
CA ILE A 116 7.01 -4.98 3.95
C ILE A 116 8.13 -5.54 3.07
N LYS A 117 8.51 -4.81 2.03
CA LYS A 117 9.63 -5.17 1.16
C LYS A 117 10.74 -4.15 1.33
N ASP A 118 11.81 -4.55 2.02
CA ASP A 118 13.03 -3.75 2.05
C ASP A 118 13.91 -4.15 0.86
N ARG A 119 14.04 -3.22 -0.10
CA ARG A 119 14.91 -3.40 -1.27
C ARG A 119 16.25 -2.69 -1.13
N GLN A 120 16.41 -1.85 -0.10
CA GLN A 120 17.65 -1.12 0.13
C GLN A 120 18.63 -1.98 0.92
N SER A 121 18.21 -2.59 2.04
CA SER A 121 19.11 -3.49 2.77
C SER A 121 19.53 -4.71 1.93
N ALA A 122 18.65 -5.22 1.08
CA ALA A 122 18.93 -6.31 0.15
C ALA A 122 20.01 -5.96 -0.90
N SER A 123 20.14 -4.68 -1.29
CA SER A 123 21.19 -4.23 -2.21
C SER A 123 22.52 -3.95 -1.49
N PHE A 124 22.52 -3.80 -0.17
CA PHE A 124 23.72 -3.71 0.66
C PHE A 124 24.20 -5.08 1.18
N ASN A 125 23.31 -6.08 1.28
CA ASN A 125 23.66 -7.45 1.68
C ASN A 125 22.78 -8.49 0.95
N PRO A 126 23.26 -9.10 -0.15
CA PRO A 126 22.47 -9.99 -1.01
C PRO A 126 22.06 -11.31 -0.32
N GLU A 127 22.63 -11.65 0.84
CA GLU A 127 22.28 -12.85 1.61
C GLU A 127 21.04 -12.66 2.52
N SER A 128 20.45 -11.46 2.56
CA SER A 128 19.35 -11.13 3.50
C SER A 128 17.92 -11.40 2.98
N GLU A 129 17.76 -11.89 1.74
CA GLU A 129 16.44 -12.15 1.14
C GLU A 129 15.57 -13.16 1.94
N GLU A 130 16.18 -14.00 2.79
CA GLU A 130 15.43 -15.00 3.57
C GLU A 130 14.73 -14.45 4.83
N MET A 131 15.04 -13.23 5.30
CA MET A 131 14.81 -12.88 6.72
C MET A 131 13.74 -11.82 7.02
N CYS A 132 12.79 -11.57 6.12
CA CYS A 132 11.67 -10.65 6.39
C CYS A 132 10.30 -11.27 6.06
N ARG A 133 10.04 -12.47 6.60
CA ARG A 133 8.69 -12.99 6.80
C ARG A 133 8.36 -12.84 8.28
N TYR A 134 7.85 -11.68 8.69
CA TYR A 134 7.31 -11.53 10.05
C TYR A 134 5.90 -12.15 10.08
N THR A 135 5.74 -13.12 10.98
CA THR A 135 4.48 -13.76 11.41
C THR A 135 3.53 -12.79 12.06
#